data_AF-A0A4Y9USC0-F1
#
_entry.id   AF-A0A4Y9USC0-F1
#
_cell.length_a   1.000
_cell.length_b   1.000
_cell.length_c   1.000
_cell.angle_alpha   90.00
_cell.angle_beta   90.00
_cell.angle_gamma   90.00
#
_symmetry.space_group_name_H-M   'P 1'
#
loop_
_entity.id
_entity.type
_entity.pdbx_description
1 polymer ?
#
loop_
_entity_poly.entity_id
_entity_poly.type
_entity_poly.pdbx_seq_one_letter_code
_entity_poly.pdbx_strand_id
1 'polypeptide(L)'
;MTTPPRDRVTRLIVALAVTSAIMTSAIMTSAIVLPRAALAEDGQFDKMRARIAAFVADKMEKLGGSRIVYKVDTDGLRESVITDLRDDVYKTLREGKIAFSGLAIRDAGVEVKIADAKGREQLARKLASAAEGLPSHALTVTDGGDGLVRLAPTDAASAARLRDLVEDSIAMIEQRLKDAGINLTSVLPDGTDRIRIFIPGMMEPARVTAVFARKVKVSFRLIDVSMPAEQAQSGTPPTGTEVLPGFKDERHYLVAKDSALDGDDISYAGPGFASGTKDPIASFRFNGRGTRRFAHVTEENIGRPFAIVLDGKVISAPVIREPITGGSGQISGNFTLEEANSVAMLLRAGSLPGHLDLVEQQVVQPAAKP
;
A
#
# COMPACT_ATOMS: atom_id res chain seq x y z
N MET A 1 66.51 -20.84 44.74
CA MET A 1 67.69 -19.95 44.59
C MET A 1 67.60 -19.33 43.20
N THR A 2 66.96 -18.17 43.09
CA THR A 2 67.53 -16.81 43.04
C THR A 2 67.76 -16.31 41.59
N THR A 3 66.70 -15.73 41.01
CA THR A 3 66.57 -14.37 40.41
C THR A 3 67.82 -13.45 40.31
N PRO A 4 67.79 -12.30 39.58
CA PRO A 4 67.43 -11.99 38.18
C PRO A 4 68.47 -11.04 37.47
N PRO A 5 68.16 -9.81 36.97
CA PRO A 5 68.00 -9.38 35.55
C PRO A 5 68.95 -8.20 35.14
N ARG A 6 68.76 -7.58 33.95
CA ARG A 6 68.92 -6.11 33.68
C ARG A 6 68.56 -5.80 32.20
N ASP A 7 67.59 -4.93 31.86
CA ASP A 7 67.54 -3.45 31.98
C ASP A 7 68.75 -2.80 31.26
N ARG A 8 68.71 -1.77 30.40
CA ARG A 8 67.81 -0.61 30.26
C ARG A 8 68.41 0.37 29.19
N VAL A 9 67.65 1.40 28.78
CA VAL A 9 68.05 2.76 28.26
C VAL A 9 68.69 2.85 26.84
N THR A 10 68.61 3.91 25.99
CA THR A 10 68.24 5.34 26.08
C THR A 10 67.96 5.97 24.70
N ARG A 11 67.19 7.07 24.73
CA ARG A 11 66.90 8.16 23.77
C ARG A 11 68.10 8.79 23.03
N LEU A 12 67.84 9.44 21.87
CA LEU A 12 68.09 10.88 21.53
C LEU A 12 67.74 11.10 20.03
N ILE A 13 66.78 11.96 19.63
CA ILE A 13 66.83 13.42 19.36
C ILE A 13 67.84 13.85 18.28
N VAL A 14 67.35 14.55 17.25
CA VAL A 14 67.85 15.76 16.53
C VAL A 14 66.91 15.92 15.30
N ALA A 15 65.98 16.87 15.18
CA ALA A 15 66.03 18.34 15.17
C ALA A 15 66.82 18.94 13.99
N LEU A 16 66.15 19.33 12.91
CA LEU A 16 66.52 20.52 12.14
C LEU A 16 65.27 21.19 11.56
N ALA A 17 65.23 22.51 11.66
CA ALA A 17 64.11 23.40 11.41
C ALA A 17 64.42 24.36 10.24
N VAL A 18 63.47 25.29 9.97
CA VAL A 18 63.63 26.61 9.30
C VAL A 18 63.61 26.56 7.76
N THR A 19 62.79 27.27 6.96
CA THR A 19 61.82 28.39 7.15
C THR A 19 60.99 28.66 5.88
N SER A 20 59.75 29.14 6.09
CA SER A 20 59.01 30.26 5.45
C SER A 20 58.95 30.47 3.91
N ALA A 21 57.73 30.54 3.34
CA ALA A 21 57.04 31.78 2.89
C ALA A 21 55.98 31.58 1.77
N ILE A 22 54.69 31.69 2.13
CA ILE A 22 53.57 32.49 1.55
C ILE A 22 53.56 32.81 0.03
N MET A 23 52.54 32.31 -0.72
CA MET A 23 51.49 33.10 -1.46
C MET A 23 50.68 32.26 -2.47
N THR A 24 49.34 32.26 -2.27
CA THR A 24 48.20 32.26 -3.21
C THR A 24 48.36 31.83 -4.68
N SER A 25 47.50 30.92 -5.15
CA SER A 25 46.42 31.18 -6.14
C SER A 25 45.81 29.88 -6.69
N ALA A 26 44.57 30.00 -7.18
CA ALA A 26 43.62 28.95 -7.51
C ALA A 26 43.88 28.23 -8.85
N ILE A 27 43.09 27.17 -9.09
CA ILE A 27 42.40 26.78 -10.36
C ILE A 27 42.55 25.28 -10.73
N MET A 28 41.37 24.68 -10.98
CA MET A 28 41.00 23.51 -11.80
C MET A 28 41.31 22.05 -11.39
N THR A 29 40.21 21.37 -11.08
CA THR A 29 39.58 20.28 -11.87
C THR A 29 40.47 19.21 -12.49
N SER A 30 40.38 17.98 -11.99
CA SER A 30 40.10 16.77 -12.81
C SER A 30 40.12 15.51 -11.95
N ALA A 31 38.97 14.83 -11.84
CA ALA A 31 38.93 13.42 -11.51
C ALA A 31 38.05 12.72 -12.54
N ILE A 32 38.74 12.04 -13.45
CA ILE A 32 38.20 11.15 -14.47
C ILE A 32 37.75 9.87 -13.77
N VAL A 33 36.46 9.53 -13.86
CA VAL A 33 35.98 8.14 -13.77
C VAL A 33 34.94 7.95 -14.88
N LEU A 34 35.33 7.16 -15.89
CA LEU A 34 34.47 6.68 -16.98
C LEU A 34 33.68 5.42 -16.54
N PRO A 35 32.66 4.99 -17.29
CA PRO A 35 31.34 4.72 -16.74
C PRO A 35 31.06 3.22 -16.64
N ARG A 36 30.16 2.85 -15.73
CA ARG A 36 29.51 1.52 -15.75
C ARG A 36 28.11 1.71 -16.34
N ALA A 37 27.95 1.23 -17.57
CA ALA A 37 26.71 1.24 -18.32
C ALA A 37 25.63 0.44 -17.59
N ALA A 38 24.63 1.14 -17.05
CA ALA A 38 23.35 0.57 -16.62
C ALA A 38 22.31 1.68 -16.32
N LEU A 39 22.15 2.73 -17.15
CA LEU A 39 21.12 3.76 -16.93
C LEU A 39 20.68 4.35 -18.28
N ALA A 40 19.79 3.67 -19.01
CA ALA A 40 19.18 4.22 -20.22
C ALA A 40 17.69 4.57 -20.02
N GLU A 41 17.02 4.03 -19.00
CA GLU A 41 15.62 4.37 -18.70
C GLU A 41 15.48 5.57 -17.74
N ASP A 42 16.46 5.85 -16.89
CA ASP A 42 16.38 6.94 -15.88
C ASP A 42 16.38 8.35 -16.49
N GLY A 43 17.07 8.55 -17.61
CA GLY A 43 17.25 9.89 -18.20
C GLY A 43 15.97 10.52 -18.75
N GLN A 44 14.97 9.72 -19.14
CA GLN A 44 13.70 10.22 -19.64
C GLN A 44 12.76 10.63 -18.50
N PHE A 45 12.71 9.82 -17.43
CA PHE A 45 11.95 10.13 -16.23
C PHE A 45 12.53 11.32 -15.48
N ASP A 46 13.86 11.45 -15.41
CA ASP A 46 14.50 12.60 -14.78
C ASP A 46 14.23 13.91 -15.53
N LYS A 47 14.26 13.89 -16.86
CA LYS A 47 13.86 15.05 -17.68
C LYS A 47 12.39 15.40 -17.48
N MET A 48 11.52 14.40 -17.34
CA MET A 48 10.10 14.61 -17.08
C MET A 48 9.85 15.21 -15.69
N ARG A 49 10.50 14.67 -14.64
CA ARG A 49 10.48 15.22 -13.28
C ARG A 49 10.99 16.65 -13.24
N ALA A 50 12.09 16.94 -13.92
CA ALA A 50 12.65 18.30 -14.00
C ALA A 50 11.67 19.29 -14.67
N ARG A 51 10.97 18.87 -15.73
CA ARG A 51 9.93 19.69 -16.38
C ARG A 51 8.74 19.95 -15.46
N ILE A 52 8.26 18.93 -14.75
CA ILE A 52 7.16 19.08 -13.79
C ILE A 52 7.59 20.01 -12.66
N ALA A 53 8.80 19.85 -12.12
CA ALA A 53 9.34 20.73 -11.08
C ALA A 53 9.45 22.19 -11.53
N ALA A 54 9.94 22.44 -12.75
CA ALA A 54 10.02 23.78 -13.32
C ALA A 54 8.63 24.40 -13.54
N PHE A 55 7.65 23.62 -14.02
CA PHE A 55 6.27 24.07 -14.20
C PHE A 55 5.60 24.40 -12.86
N VAL A 56 5.79 23.54 -11.85
CA VAL A 56 5.30 23.76 -10.49
C VAL A 56 5.92 25.05 -9.93
N ALA A 57 7.23 25.23 -10.06
CA ALA A 57 7.91 26.43 -9.58
C ALA A 57 7.35 27.71 -10.22
N ASP A 58 7.16 27.74 -11.54
CA ASP A 58 6.58 28.89 -12.26
C ASP A 58 5.15 29.21 -11.78
N LYS A 59 4.31 28.18 -11.59
CA LYS A 59 2.94 28.36 -11.08
C LYS A 59 2.91 28.83 -9.64
N MET A 60 3.78 28.28 -8.79
CA MET A 60 3.89 28.63 -7.37
C MET A 60 4.41 30.05 -7.19
N GLU A 61 5.36 30.48 -8.01
CA GLU A 61 5.89 31.84 -8.00
C GLU A 61 4.80 32.87 -8.38
N LYS A 62 3.98 32.56 -9.40
CA LYS A 62 2.94 33.48 -9.89
C LYS A 62 1.67 33.51 -9.05
N LEU A 63 1.24 32.36 -8.52
CA LEU A 63 -0.07 32.21 -7.85
C LEU A 63 0.04 32.02 -6.34
N GLY A 64 1.24 31.78 -5.81
CA GLY A 64 1.39 31.20 -4.48
C GLY A 64 0.67 29.86 -4.37
N GLY A 65 0.53 29.34 -3.15
CA GLY A 65 -0.31 28.20 -2.85
C GLY A 65 0.24 27.32 -1.73
N SER A 66 -0.13 26.04 -1.73
CA SER A 66 0.18 25.12 -0.64
C SER A 66 1.12 23.99 -1.08
N ARG A 67 2.15 23.75 -0.28
CA ARG A 67 3.00 22.57 -0.31
C ARG A 67 2.66 21.70 0.89
N ILE A 68 2.35 20.43 0.63
CA ILE A 68 1.99 19.46 1.67
C ILE A 68 2.84 18.21 1.48
N VAL A 69 3.38 17.67 2.58
CA VAL A 69 4.10 16.39 2.58
C VAL A 69 3.40 15.42 3.52
N TYR A 70 3.03 14.27 2.99
CA TYR A 70 2.49 13.15 3.75
C TYR A 70 3.49 12.02 3.82
N LYS A 71 3.54 11.31 4.94
CA LYS A 71 4.23 10.02 5.10
C LYS A 71 3.18 8.92 5.03
N VAL A 72 3.49 7.88 4.28
CA VAL A 72 2.69 6.67 4.17
C VAL A 72 2.91 5.80 5.42
N ASP A 73 1.86 5.18 5.93
CA ASP A 73 1.97 4.26 7.08
C ASP A 73 2.70 2.96 6.71
N THR A 74 4.01 2.99 6.94
CA THR A 74 4.89 1.84 6.71
C THR A 74 4.83 0.80 7.82
N ASP A 75 4.43 1.22 9.03
CA ASP A 75 4.34 0.34 10.19
C ASP A 75 3.07 -0.51 10.11
N GLY A 76 1.94 0.12 9.78
CA GLY A 76 0.69 -0.55 9.47
C GLY A 76 0.82 -1.53 8.29
N LEU A 77 1.49 -1.12 7.21
CA LEU A 77 1.78 -2.04 6.09
C LEU A 77 2.56 -3.27 6.57
N ARG A 78 3.63 -3.08 7.34
CA ARG A 78 4.46 -4.17 7.84
C ARG A 78 3.66 -5.12 8.72
N GLU A 79 2.85 -4.58 9.63
CA GLU A 79 1.98 -5.38 10.52
C GLU A 79 0.96 -6.22 9.72
N SER A 80 0.31 -5.60 8.72
CA SER A 80 -0.65 -6.30 7.86
C SER A 80 0.03 -7.41 7.07
N VAL A 81 1.17 -7.15 6.44
CA VAL A 81 1.90 -8.15 5.64
C VAL A 81 2.28 -9.37 6.49
N ILE A 82 2.72 -9.16 7.73
CA ILE A 82 3.08 -10.27 8.62
C ILE A 82 1.83 -11.02 9.12
N THR A 83 0.74 -10.30 9.36
CA THR A 83 -0.54 -10.89 9.76
C THR A 83 -1.14 -11.74 8.65
N ASP A 84 -1.15 -11.23 7.41
CA ASP A 84 -1.60 -11.96 6.23
C ASP A 84 -0.73 -13.20 6.00
N LEU A 85 0.60 -13.07 6.12
CA LEU A 85 1.52 -14.20 6.03
C LEU A 85 1.22 -15.29 7.08
N ARG A 86 0.92 -14.91 8.33
CA ARG A 86 0.55 -15.86 9.38
C ARG A 86 -0.71 -16.62 9.01
N ASP A 87 -1.71 -15.92 8.49
CA ASP A 87 -3.00 -16.51 8.13
C ASP A 87 -2.89 -17.44 6.92
N ASP A 88 -2.04 -17.10 5.95
CA ASP A 88 -1.70 -17.94 4.80
C ASP A 88 -0.92 -19.19 5.21
N VAL A 89 0.03 -19.06 6.14
CA VAL A 89 0.75 -20.19 6.74
C VAL A 89 -0.24 -21.12 7.44
N TYR A 90 -1.13 -20.58 8.27
CA TYR A 90 -2.16 -21.36 8.96
C TYR A 90 -3.07 -22.10 7.96
N LYS A 91 -3.55 -21.40 6.92
CA LYS A 91 -4.41 -21.97 5.88
C LYS A 91 -3.69 -23.14 5.19
N THR A 92 -2.46 -22.91 4.74
CA THR A 92 -1.65 -23.91 4.04
C THR A 92 -1.40 -25.15 4.90
N LEU A 93 -1.13 -24.98 6.19
CA LEU A 93 -0.93 -26.07 7.15
C LEU A 93 -2.21 -26.90 7.34
N ARG A 94 -3.37 -26.24 7.46
CA ARG A 94 -4.67 -26.91 7.61
C ARG A 94 -5.08 -27.69 6.37
N GLU A 95 -4.99 -27.08 5.19
CA GLU A 95 -5.28 -27.73 3.91
C GLU A 95 -4.32 -28.89 3.63
N GLY A 96 -3.04 -28.73 4.03
CA GLY A 96 -2.04 -29.77 3.95
C GLY A 96 -2.19 -30.89 4.98
N LYS A 97 -3.11 -30.75 5.95
CA LYS A 97 -3.24 -31.65 7.12
C LYS A 97 -1.90 -31.84 7.87
N ILE A 98 -1.08 -30.79 7.92
CA ILE A 98 0.24 -30.81 8.57
C ILE A 98 0.03 -30.48 10.05
N ALA A 99 0.54 -31.33 10.94
CA ALA A 99 0.52 -31.05 12.37
C ALA A 99 1.54 -29.96 12.71
N PHE A 100 1.10 -28.92 13.41
CA PHE A 100 1.94 -27.80 13.82
C PHE A 100 1.61 -27.33 15.24
N SER A 101 2.56 -26.63 15.85
CA SER A 101 2.41 -25.99 17.16
C SER A 101 3.12 -24.64 17.18
N GLY A 102 2.73 -23.77 18.11
CA GLY A 102 3.45 -22.51 18.35
C GLY A 102 3.45 -21.53 17.17
N LEU A 103 2.40 -21.53 16.32
CA LEU A 103 2.27 -20.53 15.27
C LEU A 103 2.10 -19.13 15.89
N ALA A 104 3.10 -18.27 15.70
CA ALA A 104 3.12 -16.93 16.29
C ALA A 104 3.88 -15.95 15.39
N ILE A 105 3.57 -14.66 15.56
CA ILE A 105 4.33 -13.57 14.95
C ILE A 105 5.50 -13.23 15.87
N ARG A 106 6.72 -13.25 15.34
CA ARG A 106 7.94 -12.89 16.09
C ARG A 106 8.96 -12.22 15.17
N ASP A 107 9.64 -11.21 15.70
CA ASP A 107 10.78 -10.52 15.06
C ASP A 107 10.55 -10.20 13.56
N ALA A 108 9.44 -9.50 13.27
CA ALA A 108 9.02 -9.12 11.92
C ALA A 108 8.76 -10.29 10.94
N GLY A 109 8.48 -11.49 11.47
CA GLY A 109 8.11 -12.66 10.69
C GLY A 109 7.13 -13.58 11.43
N VAL A 110 6.92 -14.76 10.87
CA VAL A 110 6.04 -15.81 11.38
C VAL A 110 6.88 -17.01 11.75
N GLU A 111 6.76 -17.48 12.98
CA GLU A 111 7.39 -18.70 13.47
C GLU A 111 6.35 -19.80 13.65
N VAL A 112 6.70 -21.01 13.27
CA VAL A 112 5.87 -22.20 13.46
C VAL A 112 6.73 -23.43 13.71
N LYS A 113 6.31 -24.28 14.64
CA LYS A 113 6.99 -25.55 14.91
C LYS A 113 6.27 -26.71 14.23
N ILE A 114 7.01 -27.40 13.37
CA ILE A 114 6.55 -28.55 12.58
C ILE A 114 7.54 -29.69 12.81
N ALA A 115 7.11 -30.72 13.55
CA ALA A 115 7.97 -31.87 13.88
C ALA A 115 8.27 -32.74 12.64
N ASP A 116 7.33 -32.83 11.70
CA ASP A 116 7.48 -33.65 10.50
C ASP A 116 8.31 -32.94 9.42
N ALA A 117 9.38 -33.58 8.96
CA ALA A 117 10.23 -33.06 7.90
C ALA A 117 9.49 -32.96 6.55
N LYS A 118 8.59 -33.90 6.24
CA LYS A 118 7.81 -33.86 4.99
C LYS A 118 6.83 -32.68 4.99
N GLY A 119 6.17 -32.45 6.12
CA GLY A 119 5.31 -31.27 6.33
C GLY A 119 6.05 -29.95 6.14
N ARG A 120 7.30 -29.83 6.61
CA ARG A 120 8.14 -28.63 6.40
C ARG A 120 8.43 -28.37 4.92
N GLU A 121 8.82 -29.40 4.17
CA GLU A 121 9.03 -29.28 2.72
C GLU A 121 7.74 -28.92 1.98
N GLN A 122 6.61 -29.53 2.36
CA GLN A 122 5.32 -29.26 1.76
C GLN A 122 4.86 -27.81 1.99
N LEU A 123 5.07 -27.27 3.19
CA LEU A 123 4.79 -25.86 3.49
C LEU A 123 5.65 -24.94 2.60
N ALA A 124 6.96 -25.17 2.56
CA ALA A 124 7.87 -24.34 1.77
C ALA A 124 7.50 -24.35 0.27
N ARG A 125 7.18 -25.52 -0.29
CA ARG A 125 6.74 -25.65 -1.69
C ARG A 125 5.42 -24.92 -1.95
N LYS A 126 4.41 -25.10 -1.08
CA LYS A 126 3.09 -24.47 -1.25
C LYS A 126 3.14 -22.95 -1.12
N LEU A 127 3.95 -22.43 -0.20
CA LEU A 127 4.11 -20.98 -0.05
C LEU A 127 4.93 -20.37 -1.19
N ALA A 128 5.92 -21.10 -1.71
CA ALA A 128 6.63 -20.69 -2.92
C ALA A 128 5.69 -20.64 -4.14
N SER A 129 4.77 -21.61 -4.29
CA SER A 129 3.76 -21.56 -5.35
C SER A 129 2.65 -20.54 -5.10
N ALA A 130 2.27 -20.28 -3.85
CA ALA A 130 1.27 -19.25 -3.53
C ALA A 130 1.80 -17.82 -3.75
N ALA A 131 3.11 -17.66 -3.82
CA ALA A 131 3.78 -16.43 -4.25
C ALA A 131 3.79 -16.25 -5.78
N GLU A 132 3.22 -17.17 -6.58
CA GLU A 132 3.04 -16.96 -8.02
C GLU A 132 2.17 -15.72 -8.27
N GLY A 133 2.76 -14.68 -8.88
CA GLY A 133 2.15 -13.36 -9.10
C GLY A 133 2.74 -12.24 -8.23
N LEU A 134 3.58 -12.57 -7.25
CA LEU A 134 4.46 -11.67 -6.50
C LEU A 134 5.91 -11.86 -7.00
N PRO A 135 6.86 -10.92 -6.75
CA PRO A 135 8.26 -11.12 -7.14
C PRO A 135 8.77 -12.47 -6.63
N SER A 136 9.49 -13.20 -7.49
CA SER A 136 9.82 -14.64 -7.40
C SER A 136 10.57 -15.12 -6.15
N HIS A 137 10.83 -14.25 -5.18
CA HIS A 137 11.43 -14.54 -3.88
C HIS A 137 10.82 -13.64 -2.78
N ALA A 138 9.49 -13.66 -2.65
CA ALA A 138 8.81 -12.77 -1.71
C ALA A 138 9.06 -13.12 -0.23
N LEU A 139 9.45 -14.36 0.06
CA LEU A 139 9.57 -14.91 1.40
C LEU A 139 10.91 -15.63 1.59
N THR A 140 11.60 -15.31 2.68
CA THR A 140 12.72 -16.10 3.21
C THR A 140 12.17 -17.14 4.17
N VAL A 141 12.53 -18.40 3.96
CA VAL A 141 12.23 -19.50 4.88
C VAL A 141 13.54 -19.96 5.52
N THR A 142 13.64 -19.80 6.83
CA THR A 142 14.82 -20.19 7.62
C THR A 142 14.45 -21.35 8.54
N ASP A 143 15.27 -22.40 8.57
CA ASP A 143 15.17 -23.49 9.54
C ASP A 143 15.87 -23.06 10.83
N GLY A 144 15.11 -22.98 11.93
CA GLY A 144 15.60 -22.62 13.25
C GLY A 144 16.12 -23.80 14.06
N GLY A 145 16.11 -25.03 13.51
CA GLY A 145 16.42 -26.25 14.25
C GLY A 145 15.25 -26.76 15.09
N ASP A 146 15.30 -28.02 15.52
CA ASP A 146 14.24 -28.69 16.31
C ASP A 146 12.82 -28.61 15.71
N GLY A 147 12.74 -28.52 14.38
CA GLY A 147 11.48 -28.39 13.64
C GLY A 147 10.88 -26.98 13.65
N LEU A 148 11.60 -25.97 14.15
CA LEU A 148 11.18 -24.58 14.07
C LEU A 148 11.42 -24.03 12.66
N VAL A 149 10.38 -23.47 12.05
CA VAL A 149 10.45 -22.80 10.75
C VAL A 149 10.09 -21.34 10.95
N ARG A 150 10.95 -20.45 10.44
CA ARG A 150 10.72 -19.01 10.44
C ARG A 150 10.52 -18.51 9.01
N LEU A 151 9.45 -17.75 8.81
CA LEU A 151 9.09 -17.16 7.53
C LEU A 151 9.09 -15.64 7.68
N ALA A 152 9.79 -14.93 6.81
CA ALA A 152 9.80 -13.48 6.81
C ALA A 152 9.77 -12.95 5.36
N PRO A 153 9.11 -11.81 5.09
CA PRO A 153 9.24 -11.13 3.82
C PRO A 153 10.70 -10.78 3.53
N THR A 154 11.13 -10.89 2.26
CA THR A 154 12.46 -10.39 1.87
C THR A 154 12.51 -8.87 1.87
N ASP A 155 13.70 -8.28 1.97
CA ASP A 155 13.89 -6.83 1.84
C ASP A 155 13.41 -6.33 0.47
N ALA A 156 13.67 -7.09 -0.59
CA ALA A 156 13.23 -6.77 -1.94
C ALA A 156 11.70 -6.76 -2.07
N ALA A 157 11.01 -7.72 -1.47
CA ALA A 157 9.55 -7.79 -1.48
C ALA A 157 8.91 -6.70 -0.63
N SER A 158 9.50 -6.42 0.55
CA SER A 158 9.08 -5.33 1.42
C SER A 158 9.22 -3.98 0.72
N ALA A 159 10.34 -3.75 0.03
CA ALA A 159 10.56 -2.52 -0.75
C ALA A 159 9.62 -2.41 -1.95
N ALA A 160 9.30 -3.52 -2.63
CA ALA A 160 8.31 -3.52 -3.70
C ALA A 160 6.92 -3.15 -3.17
N ARG A 161 6.50 -3.77 -2.07
CA ARG A 161 5.20 -3.49 -1.46
C ARG A 161 5.08 -2.05 -0.98
N LEU A 162 6.15 -1.47 -0.44
CA LEU A 162 6.19 -0.06 -0.09
C LEU A 162 6.05 0.85 -1.31
N ARG A 163 6.69 0.52 -2.43
CA ARG A 163 6.52 1.29 -3.68
C ARG A 163 5.08 1.23 -4.18
N ASP A 164 4.49 0.03 -4.22
CA ASP A 164 3.08 -0.15 -4.60
C ASP A 164 2.17 0.69 -3.70
N LEU A 165 2.43 0.70 -2.39
CA LEU A 165 1.66 1.48 -1.43
C LEU A 165 1.75 2.99 -1.68
N VAL A 166 2.94 3.49 -2.00
CA VAL A 166 3.16 4.91 -2.35
C VAL A 166 2.43 5.26 -3.64
N GLU A 167 2.53 4.43 -4.68
CA GLU A 167 1.83 4.63 -5.96
C GLU A 167 0.30 4.64 -5.78
N ASP A 168 -0.22 3.70 -4.98
CA ASP A 168 -1.65 3.61 -4.68
C ASP A 168 -2.15 4.81 -3.89
N SER A 169 -1.34 5.27 -2.94
CA SER A 169 -1.62 6.47 -2.16
C SER A 169 -1.63 7.72 -3.05
N ILE A 170 -0.71 7.83 -4.01
CA ILE A 170 -0.67 8.93 -4.98
C ILE A 170 -1.95 8.95 -5.82
N ALA A 171 -2.32 7.80 -6.40
CA ALA A 171 -3.52 7.70 -7.22
C ALA A 171 -4.79 8.03 -6.40
N MET A 172 -4.86 7.56 -5.14
CA MET A 172 -5.95 7.89 -4.23
C MET A 172 -6.03 9.41 -3.95
N ILE A 173 -4.89 10.05 -3.69
CA ILE A 173 -4.79 11.49 -3.46
C ILE A 173 -5.32 12.24 -4.69
N GLU A 174 -4.86 11.88 -5.88
CA GLU A 174 -5.27 12.51 -7.14
C GLU A 174 -6.78 12.41 -7.35
N GLN A 175 -7.34 11.21 -7.17
CA GLN A 175 -8.78 10.99 -7.33
C GLN A 175 -9.60 11.82 -6.35
N ARG A 176 -9.23 11.83 -5.06
CA ARG A 176 -9.98 12.59 -4.05
C ARG A 176 -9.92 14.10 -4.24
N LEU A 177 -8.78 14.61 -4.74
CA LEU A 177 -8.68 16.03 -5.09
C LEU A 177 -9.54 16.37 -6.30
N LYS A 178 -9.57 15.49 -7.32
CA LYS A 178 -10.46 15.62 -8.48
C LYS A 178 -11.93 15.65 -8.05
N ASP A 179 -12.34 14.74 -7.17
CA ASP A 179 -13.71 14.66 -6.64
C ASP A 179 -14.06 15.88 -5.77
N ALA A 180 -13.08 16.46 -5.08
CA ALA A 180 -13.24 17.72 -4.34
C ALA A 180 -13.22 18.97 -5.22
N GLY A 181 -13.03 18.84 -6.54
CA GLY A 181 -12.93 19.96 -7.47
C GLY A 181 -11.66 20.81 -7.29
N ILE A 182 -10.61 20.23 -6.70
CA ILE A 182 -9.34 20.92 -6.43
C ILE A 182 -8.41 20.74 -7.63
N ASN A 183 -8.01 21.85 -8.24
CA ASN A 183 -7.05 21.85 -9.34
C ASN A 183 -5.63 21.56 -8.80
N LEU A 184 -5.19 20.32 -8.97
CA LEU A 184 -3.86 19.87 -8.62
C LEU A 184 -2.83 20.31 -9.68
N THR A 185 -1.60 20.61 -9.26
CA THR A 185 -0.47 20.78 -10.19
C THR A 185 0.50 19.61 -10.19
N SER A 186 0.79 19.01 -9.03
CA SER A 186 1.54 17.75 -8.98
C SER A 186 1.38 17.01 -7.65
N VAL A 187 1.35 15.68 -7.74
CA VAL A 187 1.53 14.74 -6.63
C VAL A 187 2.69 13.84 -7.03
N LEU A 188 3.75 13.82 -6.23
CA LEU A 188 4.97 13.07 -6.54
C LEU A 188 5.51 12.34 -5.30
N PRO A 189 6.18 11.19 -5.47
CA PRO A 189 6.95 10.59 -4.40
C PRO A 189 8.04 11.56 -3.90
N ASP A 190 8.30 11.51 -2.59
CA ASP A 190 9.33 12.28 -1.89
C ASP A 190 10.18 11.35 -1.00
N GLY A 191 11.18 10.71 -1.60
CA GLY A 191 11.94 9.65 -0.93
C GLY A 191 11.24 8.29 -1.05
N THR A 192 11.35 7.46 -0.01
CA THR A 192 10.87 6.07 -0.03
C THR A 192 9.45 5.88 0.45
N ASP A 193 8.98 6.74 1.36
CA ASP A 193 7.72 6.57 2.10
C ASP A 193 6.93 7.88 2.22
N ARG A 194 7.32 8.94 1.52
CA ARG A 194 6.60 10.22 1.55
C ARG A 194 6.08 10.61 0.18
N ILE A 195 5.06 11.45 0.21
CA ILE A 195 4.38 11.99 -0.96
C ILE A 195 4.29 13.50 -0.79
N ARG A 196 4.74 14.23 -1.80
CA ARG A 196 4.70 15.69 -1.85
C ARG A 196 3.65 16.15 -2.84
N ILE A 197 2.80 17.06 -2.37
CA ILE A 197 1.67 17.62 -3.09
C ILE A 197 1.86 19.13 -3.25
N PHE A 198 1.65 19.62 -4.47
CA PHE A 198 1.65 21.04 -4.78
C PHE A 198 0.32 21.50 -5.37
N ILE A 199 -0.27 22.53 -4.74
CA ILE A 199 -1.57 23.08 -5.11
C ILE A 199 -1.45 24.61 -5.25
N PRO A 200 -1.26 25.12 -6.48
CA PRO A 200 -1.19 26.55 -6.73
C PRO A 200 -2.51 27.27 -6.48
N GLY A 201 -2.42 28.53 -6.05
CA GLY A 201 -3.56 29.38 -5.74
C GLY A 201 -4.33 28.97 -4.47
N MET A 202 -3.94 27.86 -3.82
CA MET A 202 -4.57 27.42 -2.59
C MET A 202 -3.79 27.88 -1.37
N MET A 203 -4.30 28.90 -0.69
CA MET A 203 -3.65 29.50 0.49
C MET A 203 -4.10 28.88 1.82
N GLU A 204 -5.06 27.94 1.77
CA GLU A 204 -5.62 27.26 2.94
C GLU A 204 -5.39 25.74 2.85
N PRO A 205 -4.20 25.24 3.25
CA PRO A 205 -3.88 23.83 3.14
C PRO A 205 -4.77 22.94 4.03
N ALA A 206 -5.38 23.50 5.08
CA ALA A 206 -6.30 22.81 5.96
C ALA A 206 -7.55 22.26 5.24
N ARG A 207 -8.02 22.93 4.18
CA ARG A 207 -9.10 22.40 3.33
C ARG A 207 -8.69 21.11 2.64
N VAL A 208 -7.42 21.02 2.22
CA VAL A 208 -6.88 19.86 1.51
C VAL A 208 -6.71 18.70 2.46
N THR A 209 -6.13 18.95 3.63
CA THR A 209 -5.93 17.91 4.65
C THR A 209 -7.27 17.32 5.11
N ALA A 210 -8.33 18.12 5.15
CA ALA A 210 -9.69 17.66 5.47
C ALA A 210 -10.25 16.65 4.45
N VAL A 211 -9.85 16.72 3.17
CA VAL A 211 -10.26 15.75 2.12
C VAL A 211 -9.69 14.36 2.42
N PHE A 212 -8.52 14.30 3.05
CA PHE A 212 -7.81 13.04 3.33
C PHE A 212 -8.01 12.55 4.76
N ALA A 213 -8.54 13.38 5.67
CA ALA A 213 -8.74 13.04 7.07
C ALA A 213 -9.70 11.85 7.30
N ARG A 214 -10.57 11.52 6.33
CA ARG A 214 -11.53 10.41 6.42
C ARG A 214 -10.99 9.19 5.69
N LYS A 215 -10.89 8.03 6.36
CA LYS A 215 -10.55 6.76 5.70
C LYS A 215 -11.49 6.45 4.54
N VAL A 216 -10.98 5.84 3.47
CA VAL A 216 -11.82 5.22 2.44
C VAL A 216 -12.62 4.11 3.12
N LYS A 217 -13.95 4.16 3.03
CA LYS A 217 -14.81 3.13 3.58
C LYS A 217 -15.16 2.13 2.49
N VAL A 218 -14.63 0.92 2.64
CA VAL A 218 -14.97 -0.23 1.80
C VAL A 218 -15.72 -1.21 2.67
N SER A 219 -16.92 -1.57 2.24
CA SER A 219 -17.74 -2.54 2.96
C SER A 219 -18.50 -3.43 1.99
N PHE A 220 -18.64 -4.68 2.36
CA PHE A 220 -19.40 -5.69 1.67
C PHE A 220 -20.60 -6.04 2.53
N ARG A 221 -21.80 -5.79 2.01
CA ARG A 221 -23.02 -5.75 2.81
C ARG A 221 -24.15 -6.46 2.09
N LEU A 222 -25.02 -7.14 2.84
CA LEU A 222 -26.22 -7.73 2.27
C LEU A 222 -27.21 -6.62 1.88
N ILE A 223 -27.90 -6.81 0.77
CA ILE A 223 -29.05 -5.99 0.41
C ILE A 223 -30.30 -6.58 1.07
N ASP A 224 -31.09 -5.69 1.65
CA ASP A 224 -32.40 -6.01 2.19
C ASP A 224 -33.43 -5.88 1.07
N VAL A 225 -34.18 -6.96 0.84
CA VAL A 225 -35.21 -7.06 -0.21
C VAL A 225 -36.62 -7.05 0.38
N SER A 226 -36.77 -6.83 1.68
CA SER A 226 -38.07 -6.77 2.37
C SER A 226 -38.87 -5.51 2.03
N MET A 227 -38.19 -4.44 1.61
CA MET A 227 -38.78 -3.17 1.24
C MET A 227 -38.05 -2.58 0.02
N PRO A 228 -38.77 -2.04 -0.98
CA PRO A 228 -38.16 -1.30 -2.08
C PRO A 228 -37.39 -0.06 -1.58
N ALA A 229 -36.25 0.24 -2.20
CA ALA A 229 -35.39 1.34 -1.77
C ALA A 229 -36.06 2.71 -1.87
N GLU A 230 -36.94 2.91 -2.86
CA GLU A 230 -37.69 4.15 -3.09
C GLU A 230 -38.70 4.41 -1.96
N GLN A 231 -39.31 3.34 -1.45
CA GLN A 231 -40.21 3.42 -0.30
C GLN A 231 -39.43 3.68 0.99
N ALA A 232 -38.26 3.06 1.15
CA ALA A 232 -37.38 3.30 2.29
C ALA A 232 -36.78 4.72 2.30
N GLN A 233 -36.60 5.32 1.11
CA GLN A 233 -36.08 6.68 0.95
C GLN A 233 -37.11 7.76 1.33
N SER A 234 -38.39 7.52 1.01
CA SER A 234 -39.50 8.43 1.34
C SER A 234 -40.09 8.19 2.73
N GLY A 235 -39.88 6.99 3.29
CA GLY A 235 -40.36 6.58 4.61
C GLY A 235 -39.24 6.40 5.64
N THR A 236 -39.47 5.52 6.60
CA THR A 236 -38.45 5.09 7.56
C THR A 236 -37.92 3.72 7.14
N PRO A 237 -36.62 3.57 6.86
CA PRO A 237 -36.06 2.27 6.50
C PRO A 237 -36.19 1.26 7.65
N PRO A 238 -36.29 -0.04 7.36
CA PRO A 238 -36.26 -1.09 8.38
C PRO A 238 -35.06 -0.94 9.33
N THR A 239 -35.24 -1.34 10.59
CA THR A 239 -34.17 -1.26 11.60
C THR A 239 -32.94 -2.02 11.14
N GLY A 240 -31.76 -1.39 11.26
CA GLY A 240 -30.50 -1.99 10.81
C GLY A 240 -30.21 -1.83 9.31
N THR A 241 -31.02 -1.08 8.56
CA THR A 241 -30.79 -0.80 7.13
C THR A 241 -30.61 0.69 6.85
N GLU A 242 -29.95 1.01 5.75
CA GLU A 242 -29.80 2.36 5.22
C GLU A 242 -29.93 2.37 3.71
N VAL A 243 -30.38 3.50 3.15
CA VAL A 243 -30.52 3.67 1.71
C VAL A 243 -29.26 4.32 1.16
N LEU A 244 -28.59 3.64 0.23
CA LEU A 244 -27.38 4.14 -0.43
C LEU A 244 -27.62 4.33 -1.93
N PRO A 245 -27.11 5.41 -2.53
CA PRO A 245 -27.17 5.62 -3.97
C PRO A 245 -26.20 4.68 -4.70
N GLY A 246 -26.55 4.34 -5.93
CA GLY A 246 -25.67 3.68 -6.88
C GLY A 246 -24.51 4.58 -7.33
N PHE A 247 -23.41 3.95 -7.71
CA PHE A 247 -22.23 4.66 -8.22
C PHE A 247 -22.42 5.18 -9.65
N LYS A 248 -23.08 4.38 -10.50
CA LYS A 248 -23.31 4.68 -11.93
C LYS A 248 -24.77 4.88 -12.28
N ASP A 249 -25.66 4.27 -11.52
CA ASP A 249 -27.09 4.35 -11.72
C ASP A 249 -27.70 5.28 -10.68
N GLU A 250 -28.77 6.00 -11.05
CA GLU A 250 -29.57 6.78 -10.10
C GLU A 250 -30.46 5.89 -9.20
N ARG A 251 -30.17 4.58 -9.19
CA ARG A 251 -30.88 3.63 -8.35
C ARG A 251 -30.41 3.76 -6.91
N HIS A 252 -31.34 3.51 -6.00
CA HIS A 252 -31.05 3.42 -4.59
C HIS A 252 -31.12 1.96 -4.16
N TYR A 253 -30.32 1.61 -3.18
CA TYR A 253 -30.22 0.26 -2.65
C TYR A 253 -30.49 0.30 -1.16
N LEU A 254 -31.35 -0.59 -0.67
CA LEU A 254 -31.55 -0.79 0.76
C LEU A 254 -30.48 -1.76 1.25
N VAL A 255 -29.51 -1.25 2.00
CA VAL A 255 -28.31 -2.00 2.40
C VAL A 255 -28.30 -2.17 3.92
N ALA A 256 -27.87 -3.34 4.40
CA ALA A 256 -27.64 -3.56 5.82
C ALA A 256 -26.55 -2.61 6.35
N LYS A 257 -26.76 -2.05 7.55
CA LYS A 257 -25.77 -1.21 8.25
C LYS A 257 -24.58 -2.04 8.74
N ASP A 258 -24.81 -3.29 9.09
CA ASP A 258 -23.73 -4.18 9.52
C ASP A 258 -22.93 -4.65 8.31
N SER A 259 -21.62 -4.50 8.40
CA SER A 259 -20.69 -4.93 7.36
C SER A 259 -20.34 -6.40 7.53
N ALA A 260 -20.51 -7.18 6.46
CA ALA A 260 -20.14 -8.59 6.45
C ALA A 260 -18.63 -8.76 6.29
N LEU A 261 -18.01 -7.94 5.44
CA LEU A 261 -16.56 -7.79 5.26
C LEU A 261 -16.20 -6.34 5.01
N ASP A 262 -14.98 -5.95 5.37
CA ASP A 262 -14.49 -4.58 5.23
C ASP A 262 -13.24 -4.52 4.34
N GLY A 263 -12.76 -3.31 4.06
CA GLY A 263 -11.52 -3.09 3.32
C GLY A 263 -10.32 -3.83 3.91
N ASP A 264 -10.22 -3.92 5.23
CA ASP A 264 -9.16 -4.64 5.97
C ASP A 264 -9.13 -6.16 5.69
N ASP A 265 -10.18 -6.71 5.06
CA ASP A 265 -10.23 -8.11 4.65
C ASP A 265 -9.63 -8.32 3.25
N ILE A 266 -9.32 -7.26 2.48
CA ILE A 266 -8.78 -7.34 1.12
C ILE A 266 -7.24 -7.43 1.17
N SER A 267 -6.68 -8.42 0.48
CA SER A 267 -5.22 -8.58 0.29
C SER A 267 -4.72 -8.00 -1.04
N TYR A 268 -5.59 -7.95 -2.05
CA TYR A 268 -5.26 -7.50 -3.40
C TYR A 268 -6.50 -6.94 -4.09
N ALA A 269 -6.33 -5.88 -4.87
CA ALA A 269 -7.27 -5.50 -5.90
C ALA A 269 -6.53 -4.90 -7.11
N GLY A 270 -7.07 -5.10 -8.30
CA GLY A 270 -6.43 -4.66 -9.53
C GLY A 270 -7.43 -4.59 -10.67
N PRO A 271 -7.19 -3.74 -11.67
CA PRO A 271 -7.99 -3.73 -12.88
C PRO A 271 -7.75 -5.01 -13.68
N GLY A 272 -8.75 -5.41 -14.45
CA GLY A 272 -8.67 -6.56 -15.34
C GLY A 272 -9.72 -6.49 -16.44
N PHE A 273 -9.78 -7.56 -17.21
CA PHE A 273 -10.78 -7.74 -18.24
C PHE A 273 -11.55 -9.03 -18.00
N ALA A 274 -12.88 -8.97 -18.14
CA ALA A 274 -13.72 -10.15 -18.01
C ALA A 274 -13.35 -11.19 -19.08
N SER A 275 -13.23 -12.45 -18.64
CA SER A 275 -12.95 -13.57 -19.54
C SER A 275 -14.13 -13.81 -20.46
N GLY A 276 -13.95 -13.54 -21.76
CA GLY A 276 -14.97 -13.69 -22.79
C GLY A 276 -15.36 -12.38 -23.45
N THR A 277 -15.88 -11.42 -22.69
CA THR A 277 -16.38 -10.15 -23.24
C THR A 277 -15.32 -9.07 -23.40
N LYS A 278 -14.16 -9.21 -22.71
CA LYS A 278 -13.12 -8.18 -22.62
C LYS A 278 -13.61 -6.86 -22.02
N ASP A 279 -14.67 -6.90 -21.22
CA ASP A 279 -15.15 -5.71 -20.50
C ASP A 279 -14.20 -5.37 -19.34
N PRO A 280 -13.89 -4.08 -19.10
CA PRO A 280 -13.12 -3.65 -17.94
C PRO A 280 -13.82 -4.02 -16.62
N ILE A 281 -13.07 -4.63 -15.70
CA ILE A 281 -13.53 -5.06 -14.37
C ILE A 281 -12.50 -4.68 -13.31
N ALA A 282 -12.95 -4.60 -12.05
CA ALA A 282 -12.05 -4.55 -10.90
C ALA A 282 -12.03 -5.91 -10.21
N SER A 283 -10.89 -6.59 -10.23
CA SER A 283 -10.68 -7.85 -9.53
C SER A 283 -10.20 -7.60 -8.11
N PHE A 284 -10.61 -8.44 -7.16
CA PHE A 284 -10.13 -8.38 -5.79
C PHE A 284 -9.95 -9.78 -5.19
N ARG A 285 -9.13 -9.85 -4.15
CA ARG A 285 -8.86 -11.06 -3.37
C ARG A 285 -8.80 -10.69 -1.89
N PHE A 286 -9.52 -11.44 -1.07
CA PHE A 286 -9.46 -11.33 0.38
C PHE A 286 -8.21 -12.01 0.96
N ASN A 287 -7.77 -11.57 2.13
CA ASN A 287 -6.79 -12.29 2.93
C ASN A 287 -7.40 -13.57 3.54
N GLY A 288 -6.59 -14.33 4.29
CA GLY A 288 -7.03 -15.60 4.88
C GLY A 288 -8.25 -15.48 5.80
N ARG A 289 -8.34 -14.39 6.58
CA ARG A 289 -9.50 -14.09 7.44
C ARG A 289 -10.74 -13.75 6.60
N GLY A 290 -10.60 -12.81 5.68
CA GLY A 290 -11.67 -12.38 4.78
C GLY A 290 -12.22 -13.52 3.93
N THR A 291 -11.35 -14.38 3.41
CA THR A 291 -11.75 -15.55 2.62
C THR A 291 -12.71 -16.46 3.39
N ARG A 292 -12.44 -16.73 4.67
CA ARG A 292 -13.29 -17.59 5.51
C ARG A 292 -14.61 -16.93 5.85
N ARG A 293 -14.58 -15.63 6.20
CA ARG A 293 -15.80 -14.84 6.45
C ARG A 293 -16.68 -14.80 5.20
N PHE A 294 -16.08 -14.56 4.04
CA PHE A 294 -16.79 -14.51 2.77
C PHE A 294 -17.41 -15.85 2.39
N ALA A 295 -16.68 -16.95 2.58
CA ALA A 295 -17.21 -18.29 2.37
C ALA A 295 -18.46 -18.55 3.24
N HIS A 296 -18.38 -18.25 4.53
CA HIS A 296 -19.51 -18.43 5.46
C HIS A 296 -20.71 -17.55 5.09
N VAL A 297 -20.48 -16.26 4.84
CA VAL A 297 -21.55 -15.32 4.46
C VAL A 297 -22.21 -15.75 3.15
N THR A 298 -21.45 -16.19 2.15
CA THR A 298 -22.03 -16.61 0.87
C THR A 298 -22.80 -17.94 0.97
N GLU A 299 -22.37 -18.85 1.84
CA GLU A 299 -23.07 -20.12 2.10
C GLU A 299 -24.46 -19.89 2.72
N GLU A 300 -24.58 -18.95 3.67
CA GLU A 300 -25.85 -18.65 4.34
C GLU A 300 -26.81 -17.77 3.52
N ASN A 301 -26.32 -17.13 2.45
CA ASN A 301 -27.05 -16.09 1.73
C ASN A 301 -27.21 -16.36 0.23
N ILE A 302 -27.25 -17.62 -0.18
CA ILE A 302 -27.52 -18.01 -1.57
C ILE A 302 -28.86 -17.42 -2.04
N GLY A 303 -28.88 -16.87 -3.24
CA GLY A 303 -30.03 -16.20 -3.86
C GLY A 303 -30.22 -14.75 -3.42
N ARG A 304 -29.43 -14.24 -2.46
CA ARG A 304 -29.54 -12.85 -1.99
C ARG A 304 -28.53 -11.94 -2.69
N PRO A 305 -28.90 -10.67 -2.96
CA PRO A 305 -27.97 -9.67 -3.47
C PRO A 305 -26.96 -9.23 -2.40
N PHE A 306 -25.71 -9.07 -2.82
CA PHE A 306 -24.59 -8.70 -1.96
C PHE A 306 -23.91 -7.44 -2.52
N ALA A 307 -24.09 -6.31 -1.84
CA ALA A 307 -23.58 -5.02 -2.23
C ALA A 307 -22.11 -4.85 -1.89
N ILE A 308 -21.39 -4.22 -2.83
CA ILE A 308 -20.04 -3.71 -2.64
C ILE A 308 -20.15 -2.19 -2.57
N VAL A 309 -19.81 -1.63 -1.42
CA VAL A 309 -20.02 -0.21 -1.10
C VAL A 309 -18.67 0.47 -0.91
N LEU A 310 -18.44 1.54 -1.68
CA LEU A 310 -17.26 2.41 -1.56
C LEU A 310 -17.71 3.83 -1.23
N ASP A 311 -17.22 4.39 -0.12
CA ASP A 311 -17.51 5.75 0.35
C ASP A 311 -19.01 6.12 0.31
N GLY A 312 -19.87 5.15 0.69
CA GLY A 312 -21.32 5.32 0.77
C GLY A 312 -22.07 5.17 -0.56
N LYS A 313 -21.40 4.74 -1.63
CA LYS A 313 -22.03 4.44 -2.93
C LYS A 313 -21.95 2.95 -3.24
N VAL A 314 -23.04 2.37 -3.73
CA VAL A 314 -23.07 0.98 -4.18
C VAL A 314 -22.44 0.89 -5.56
N ILE A 315 -21.29 0.23 -5.65
CA ILE A 315 -20.58 0.03 -6.93
C ILE A 315 -21.21 -1.11 -7.73
N SER A 316 -21.57 -2.18 -7.04
CA SER A 316 -22.18 -3.37 -7.65
C SER A 316 -22.95 -4.15 -6.59
N ALA A 317 -23.97 -4.88 -7.02
CA ALA A 317 -24.88 -5.64 -6.19
C ALA A 317 -25.21 -7.02 -6.79
N PRO A 318 -24.20 -7.87 -7.05
CA PRO A 318 -24.43 -9.19 -7.62
C PRO A 318 -25.24 -10.10 -6.70
N VAL A 319 -25.99 -11.02 -7.29
CA VAL A 319 -26.70 -12.07 -6.56
C VAL A 319 -25.73 -13.22 -6.29
N ILE A 320 -25.67 -13.68 -5.04
CA ILE A 320 -24.90 -14.87 -4.65
C ILE A 320 -25.58 -16.10 -5.24
N ARG A 321 -24.87 -16.84 -6.11
CA ARG A 321 -25.43 -18.03 -6.79
C ARG A 321 -25.00 -19.34 -6.16
N GLU A 322 -23.81 -19.36 -5.60
CA GLU A 322 -23.20 -20.51 -4.95
C GLU A 322 -22.25 -20.03 -3.85
N PRO A 323 -21.88 -20.88 -2.88
CA PRO A 323 -20.88 -20.55 -1.87
C PRO A 323 -19.53 -20.24 -2.51
N ILE A 324 -18.92 -19.11 -2.14
CA ILE A 324 -17.63 -18.66 -2.70
C ILE A 324 -16.52 -18.93 -1.68
N THR A 325 -15.84 -20.06 -1.82
CA THR A 325 -14.79 -20.51 -0.89
C THR A 325 -13.38 -20.06 -1.31
N GLY A 326 -13.22 -19.57 -2.54
CA GLY A 326 -11.93 -19.16 -3.11
C GLY A 326 -11.40 -17.81 -2.62
N GLY A 327 -12.26 -16.96 -2.02
CA GLY A 327 -11.85 -15.66 -1.48
C GLY A 327 -11.48 -14.61 -2.53
N SER A 328 -11.79 -14.83 -3.80
CA SER A 328 -11.60 -13.86 -4.88
C SER A 328 -12.92 -13.52 -5.54
N GLY A 329 -12.97 -12.34 -6.16
CA GLY A 329 -14.14 -11.86 -6.87
C GLY A 329 -13.79 -10.81 -7.92
N GLN A 330 -14.78 -10.49 -8.74
CA GLN A 330 -14.70 -9.43 -9.74
C GLN A 330 -15.91 -8.51 -9.60
N ILE A 331 -15.67 -7.22 -9.76
CA ILE A 331 -16.69 -6.17 -9.79
C ILE A 331 -16.89 -5.77 -11.23
N SER A 332 -18.11 -5.95 -11.71
CA SER A 332 -18.58 -5.50 -13.01
C SER A 332 -19.63 -4.42 -12.85
N GLY A 333 -19.72 -3.51 -13.82
CA GLY A 333 -20.69 -2.41 -13.84
C GLY A 333 -20.65 -1.59 -15.12
N ASN A 334 -20.32 -2.21 -16.26
CA ASN A 334 -20.08 -1.52 -17.54
C ASN A 334 -19.04 -0.39 -17.39
N PHE A 335 -17.90 -0.71 -16.79
CA PHE A 335 -16.84 0.26 -16.53
C PHE A 335 -16.06 0.59 -17.79
N THR A 336 -15.62 1.83 -17.89
CA THR A 336 -14.47 2.19 -18.70
C THR A 336 -13.19 1.69 -18.02
N LEU A 337 -12.07 1.66 -18.75
CA LEU A 337 -10.78 1.29 -18.16
C LEU A 337 -10.38 2.23 -17.01
N GLU A 338 -10.64 3.53 -17.15
CA GLU A 338 -10.38 4.53 -16.10
C GLU A 338 -11.20 4.22 -14.84
N GLU A 339 -12.49 3.93 -15.00
CA GLU A 339 -13.37 3.61 -13.85
C GLU A 339 -12.98 2.28 -13.17
N ALA A 340 -12.64 1.25 -13.94
CA ALA A 340 -12.18 -0.02 -13.38
C ALA A 340 -10.89 0.17 -12.57
N ASN A 341 -9.96 0.99 -13.08
CA ASN A 341 -8.75 1.39 -12.35
C ASN A 341 -9.10 2.14 -11.07
N SER A 342 -10.00 3.13 -11.12
CA SER A 342 -10.43 3.90 -9.96
C SER A 342 -11.10 3.03 -8.90
N VAL A 343 -11.96 2.09 -9.29
CA VAL A 343 -12.60 1.14 -8.35
C VAL A 343 -11.55 0.24 -7.71
N ALA A 344 -10.65 -0.35 -8.49
CA ALA A 344 -9.58 -1.20 -7.96
C ALA A 344 -8.65 -0.44 -7.00
N MET A 345 -8.32 0.81 -7.34
CA MET A 345 -7.56 1.70 -6.47
C MET A 345 -8.30 2.00 -5.17
N LEU A 346 -9.60 2.33 -5.21
CA LEU A 346 -10.39 2.59 -4.00
C LEU A 346 -10.50 1.35 -3.10
N LEU A 347 -10.61 0.15 -3.67
CA LEU A 347 -10.57 -1.11 -2.93
C LEU A 347 -9.24 -1.28 -2.20
N ARG A 348 -8.12 -1.06 -2.91
CA ARG A 348 -6.78 -1.11 -2.31
C ARG A 348 -6.63 -0.05 -1.22
N ALA A 349 -7.03 1.17 -1.49
CA ALA A 349 -7.03 2.28 -0.53
C ALA A 349 -7.81 1.97 0.75
N GLY A 350 -8.93 1.23 0.64
CA GLY A 350 -9.71 0.75 1.77
C GLY A 350 -9.03 -0.35 2.60
N SER A 351 -8.10 -1.09 2.00
CA SER A 351 -7.29 -2.12 2.65
C SER A 351 -5.99 -1.59 3.24
N LEU A 352 -5.66 -0.31 3.02
CA LEU A 352 -4.41 0.27 3.48
C LEU A 352 -4.45 0.43 5.01
N PRO A 353 -3.57 -0.27 5.73
CA PRO A 353 -3.47 -0.10 7.17
C PRO A 353 -2.82 1.24 7.46
N GLY A 354 -3.58 2.09 8.15
CA GLY A 354 -3.16 3.37 8.67
C GLY A 354 -2.64 4.40 7.65
N HIS A 355 -2.66 5.63 8.10
CA HIS A 355 -3.05 6.76 7.27
C HIS A 355 -1.86 7.39 6.52
N LEU A 356 -2.18 8.40 5.72
CA LEU A 356 -1.21 9.42 5.35
C LEU A 356 -0.99 10.33 6.55
N ASP A 357 0.18 10.26 7.16
CA ASP A 357 0.57 11.14 8.26
C ASP A 357 1.05 12.47 7.71
N LEU A 358 0.44 13.58 8.15
CA LEU A 358 0.88 14.90 7.76
C LEU A 358 2.25 15.19 8.38
N VAL A 359 3.28 15.31 7.53
CA VAL A 359 4.65 15.61 7.94
C VAL A 359 4.91 17.10 7.90
N GLU A 360 4.47 17.75 6.82
CA GLU A 360 4.77 19.15 6.55
C GLU A 360 3.60 19.83 5.85
N GLN A 361 3.31 21.05 6.27
CA GLN A 361 2.34 21.93 5.64
C GLN A 361 2.92 23.34 5.56
N GLN A 362 3.12 23.83 4.34
CA GLN A 362 3.68 25.17 4.10
C GLN A 362 2.84 25.93 3.08
N VAL A 363 2.53 27.19 3.40
CA VAL A 363 1.98 28.15 2.44
C VAL A 363 3.14 28.89 1.78
N VAL A 364 3.20 28.81 0.46
CA VAL A 364 4.14 29.56 -0.38
C VAL A 364 3.42 30.81 -0.85
N GLN A 365 3.90 31.99 -0.45
CA GLN A 365 3.34 33.24 -0.93
C GLN A 365 3.76 33.48 -2.39
N PRO A 366 2.90 34.10 -3.22
CA PRO A 366 3.30 34.54 -4.55
C PRO A 366 4.48 35.51 -4.44
N ALA A 367 5.41 35.46 -5.39
CA ALA A 367 6.47 36.46 -5.46
C ALA A 367 5.84 37.83 -5.74
N ALA A 368 6.06 38.80 -4.86
CA ALA A 368 5.67 40.18 -5.11
C ALA A 368 6.39 40.65 -6.38
N LYS A 369 5.62 41.12 -7.36
CA LYS A 369 6.20 41.74 -8.56
C LYS A 369 6.92 43.03 -8.12
N PRO A 370 8.19 43.25 -8.52
CA PRO A 370 8.94 44.44 -8.14
C PRO A 370 8.34 45.73 -8.70
#